data_AF-A0A7I8JXR9-F1
#
_entry.id   AF-A0A7I8JXR9-F1
#
_cell.length_a   1.000
_cell.length_b   1.000
_cell.length_c   1.000
_cell.angle_alpha   90.00
_cell.angle_beta   90.00
_cell.angle_gamma   90.00
#
_symmetry.space_group_name_H-M   'P 1'
#
loop_
_entity.id
_entity.type
_entity.pdbx_description
1 polymer ?
#
loop_
_entity_poly.entity_id
_entity_poly.type
_entity_poly.pdbx_seq_one_letter_code
_entity_poly.pdbx_strand_id
1 'polypeptide(L)' 'MNKTLNEQAKSMSHVGLPKMFWANVVSIAAHLINRGPSVPLDHQFLKECWTRKKVNLSYLRIFGWLSYVHVDYET' A
#
# COMPACT_ATOMS: atom_id res chain seq x y z
N MET A 1 -11.55 -1.44 -7.41
CA MET A 1 -10.56 -0.41 -7.00
C MET A 1 -10.98 0.35 -5.75
N ASN A 2 -12.21 0.90 -5.68
CA ASN A 2 -12.70 1.61 -4.48
C ASN A 2 -12.73 0.75 -3.20
N LYS A 3 -13.01 -0.56 -3.34
CA LYS A 3 -12.96 -1.51 -2.22
C LYS A 3 -11.55 -1.65 -1.63
N THR A 4 -10.55 -1.89 -2.47
CA THR A 4 -9.13 -2.00 -2.09
C THR A 4 -8.59 -0.73 -1.42
N LEU A 5 -8.98 0.44 -1.94
CA LEU A 5 -8.63 1.74 -1.34
C LEU A 5 -9.19 1.88 0.08
N ASN A 6 -10.46 1.53 0.26
CA ASN A 6 -11.11 1.57 1.56
C ASN A 6 -10.49 0.58 2.55
N GLU A 7 -10.13 -0.63 2.10
CA GLU A 7 -9.46 -1.64 2.92
C GLU A 7 -8.06 -1.19 3.37
N GLN A 8 -7.24 -0.63 2.47
CA GLN A 8 -5.95 -0.07 2.84
C GLN A 8 -6.07 1.14 3.76
N ALA A 9 -7.00 2.06 3.48
CA ALA A 9 -7.22 3.23 4.32
C ALA A 9 -7.68 2.83 5.73
N LYS A 10 -8.53 1.81 5.85
CA LYS A 10 -8.93 1.23 7.14
C LYS A 10 -7.75 0.61 7.87
N SER A 11 -6.95 -0.21 7.19
CA SER A 11 -5.76 -0.83 7.77
C SER A 11 -4.75 0.20 8.28
N MET A 12 -4.47 1.25 7.50
CA MET A 12 -3.61 2.35 7.92
C MET A 12 -4.22 3.15 9.09
N SER A 13 -5.54 3.33 9.12
CA SER A 13 -6.23 4.05 10.21
C SER A 13 -6.27 3.25 11.51
N HIS A 14 -6.21 1.92 11.45
CA HIS A 14 -6.13 1.04 12.63
C HIS A 14 -4.85 1.24 13.46
N VAL A 15 -3.84 1.94 12.93
CA VAL A 15 -2.58 2.29 13.63
C VAL A 15 -2.78 3.44 14.64
N GLY A 16 -4.03 3.77 15.01
CA GLY A 16 -4.34 4.80 16.01
C GLY A 16 -4.15 6.24 15.50
N LEU A 17 -4.21 6.45 14.18
CA LEU A 17 -4.00 7.78 13.58
C LEU A 17 -5.17 8.73 13.91
N PRO A 18 -4.89 9.96 14.39
CA PRO A 18 -5.92 10.98 14.59
C PRO A 18 -6.72 11.28 13.31
N LYS A 19 -8.01 11.59 13.45
CA LYS A 19 -8.92 11.86 12.32
C LYS A 19 -8.39 12.91 11.33
N MET A 20 -7.61 13.88 11.79
CA MET A 20 -7.01 14.91 10.93
C MET A 20 -6.12 14.33 9.81
N PHE A 21 -5.53 13.14 10.02
CA PHE A 21 -4.61 12.52 9.06
C PHE A 21 -5.32 11.63 8.04
N TRP A 22 -6.63 11.41 8.15
CA TRP A 22 -7.34 10.43 7.32
C TRP A 22 -7.31 10.78 5.82
N ALA A 23 -7.42 12.07 5.48
CA ALA A 23 -7.29 12.51 4.08
C ALA A 23 -5.91 12.16 3.50
N ASN A 24 -4.85 12.37 4.28
CA ASN A 24 -3.49 12.00 3.89
C ASN A 24 -3.33 10.49 3.77
N VAL A 25 -3.91 9.72 4.70
CA VAL A 25 -3.88 8.25 4.67
C VAL A 25 -4.53 7.72 3.39
N VAL A 26 -5.72 8.20 3.03
CA VAL A 26 -6.41 7.80 1.80
C VAL A 26 -5.60 8.18 0.56
N SER A 27 -4.98 9.36 0.55
CA SER A 27 -4.11 9.80 -0.54
C SER A 27 -2.86 8.91 -0.68
N ILE A 28 -2.22 8.54 0.44
CA ILE A 28 -1.07 7.63 0.46
C ILE A 28 -1.48 6.24 -0.01
N ALA A 29 -2.60 5.69 0.47
CA ALA A 29 -3.12 4.40 0.01
C ALA A 29 -3.40 4.40 -1.50
N ALA A 30 -4.02 5.46 -2.03
CA ALA A 30 -4.25 5.60 -3.47
C ALA A 30 -2.94 5.69 -4.25
N HIS A 31 -1.97 6.44 -3.75
CA HIS A 31 -0.66 6.55 -4.37
C HIS A 31 0.08 5.22 -4.40
N LEU A 32 0.01 4.45 -3.31
CA LEU A 32 0.61 3.11 -3.20
C LEU A 32 -0.08 2.10 -4.12
N ILE A 33 -1.41 2.05 -4.17
CA ILE A 33 -2.15 1.13 -5.05
C ILE A 33 -1.83 1.38 -6.52
N ASN A 34 -1.78 2.65 -6.93
CA ASN A 34 -1.47 3.00 -8.31
C ASN A 34 0.00 2.73 -8.69
N ARG A 35 0.88 2.59 -7.69
CA ARG A 35 2.33 2.40 -7.86
C ARG A 35 2.82 1.11 -7.22
N GLY A 36 1.92 0.20 -6.91
CA GLY A 36 2.22 -1.10 -6.35
C GLY A 36 2.16 -2.18 -7.43
N PRO A 37 2.80 -3.34 -7.18
CA PRO A 37 2.65 -4.49 -8.04
C PRO A 37 1.19 -4.95 -8.03
N SER A 38 0.60 -5.12 -9.21
CA SER A 38 -0.79 -5.51 -9.37
C SER A 38 -0.86 -6.97 -9.83
N VAL A 39 -1.47 -7.85 -9.03
CA VAL A 39 -1.61 -9.29 -9.35
C VAL A 39 -2.27 -9.52 -10.72
N PRO A 40 -3.36 -8.81 -11.11
CA PRO A 40 -3.92 -8.93 -12.46
C PRO A 40 -3.00 -8.49 -13.59
N LEU A 41 -1.92 -7.76 -13.30
CA LEU A 41 -0.93 -7.30 -14.27
C LEU A 41 0.39 -8.07 -14.13
N ASP A 42 0.36 -9.31 -13.63
CA ASP A 42 1.56 -10.11 -13.39
C ASP A 42 2.60 -9.37 -12.52
N HIS A 43 2.12 -8.76 -11.43
CA HIS A 43 2.93 -7.97 -10.51
C HIS A 43 3.59 -6.73 -11.13
N GLN A 44 3.18 -6.33 -12.35
CA GLN A 44 3.59 -5.06 -12.94
C GLN A 44 2.92 -3.89 -12.22
N PHE A 45 3.59 -2.75 -12.27
CA PHE A 45 3.11 -1.52 -11.68
C PHE A 45 2.08 -0.85 -12.58
N LEU A 46 0.87 -0.64 -12.05
CA LEU A 46 -0.24 0.06 -12.73
C LEU A 46 0.22 1.36 -13.42
N LYS A 47 0.99 2.18 -12.71
CA LYS A 47 1.50 3.44 -13.25
C LYS A 47 2.52 3.24 -14.36
N GLU A 48 3.35 2.20 -14.32
CA GLU A 48 4.27 1.89 -15.44
C GLU A 48 3.47 1.47 -16.67
N CYS A 49 2.46 0.61 -16.52
CA CYS A 49 1.60 0.19 -17.64
C CYS A 49 0.90 1.37 -18.31
N TRP A 50 0.40 2.33 -17.53
CA TRP A 50 -0.30 3.50 -18.07
C TRP A 50 0.61 4.58 -18.65
N THR A 51 1.74 4.86 -18.01
CA THR A 51 2.62 5.96 -18.43
C THR A 51 3.81 5.52 -19.28
N ARG A 52 4.03 4.20 -19.44
CA ARG A 52 5.21 3.58 -20.07
C ARG A 52 6.55 4.08 -19.50
N LYS A 53 6.54 4.59 -18.27
CA LYS A 53 7.71 5.11 -17.56
C LYS A 53 7.90 4.31 -16.28
N LYS A 54 9.15 3.93 -15.98
CA LYS A 54 9.48 3.25 -14.73
C LYS A 54 9.08 4.08 -13.51
N VAL A 55 8.52 3.45 -12.51
CA VAL A 55 8.12 4.08 -11.26
C VAL A 55 9.32 4.15 -10.33
N ASN A 56 9.72 5.36 -9.96
CA ASN A 56 10.64 5.53 -8.83
C ASN A 56 9.86 5.34 -7.52
N LEU A 57 10.38 4.51 -6.63
CA LEU A 57 9.85 4.24 -5.28
C LEU A 57 10.89 4.54 -4.18
N SER A 58 12.05 5.10 -4.52
CA SER A 58 13.18 5.34 -3.60
C SER A 58 12.84 6.31 -2.46
N TYR A 59 11.78 7.11 -2.62
CA TYR A 59 11.30 8.04 -1.59
C TYR A 59 10.30 7.40 -0.61
N LEU A 60 9.81 6.18 -0.87
CA LEU A 60 8.93 5.50 0.08
C LEU A 60 9.71 5.12 1.32
N ARG A 61 9.10 5.37 2.49
CA ARG A 61 9.63 4.96 3.78
C ARG A 61 8.73 3.89 4.37
N ILE A 62 9.33 2.94 5.08
CA ILE A 62 8.57 1.92 5.81
C ILE A 62 7.78 2.64 6.91
N PHE A 63 6.46 2.51 6.84
CA PHE A 63 5.56 2.95 7.91
C PHE A 63 5.34 1.71 8.79
N GLY A 64 5.97 1.65 9.96
CA GLY A 64 6.05 0.41 10.74
C GLY A 64 5.90 0.60 12.24
N TRP A 65 4.95 -0.14 12.81
CA TRP A 65 4.99 -0.68 14.18
C TRP A 65 5.49 -2.13 14.10
N LEU A 66 6.06 -2.67 15.18
CA LEU A 66 6.59 -4.03 15.23
C LEU A 66 5.46 -5.05 14.96
N SER A 67 5.59 -5.86 13.91
CA SER A 67 4.67 -6.96 13.60
C SER A 67 5.43 -8.28 13.54
N TYR A 68 4.79 -9.35 14.02
CA TYR A 68 5.34 -10.70 14.01
C TYR A 68 4.57 -11.55 13.00
N VAL A 69 5.28 -12.30 12.18
CA VAL A 69 4.70 -13.33 11.32
C VAL A 69 4.82 -14.66 12.04
N HIS A 70 3.73 -15.41 12.11
CA HIS A 70 3.77 -16.79 12.61
C HIS A 70 4.49 -17.65 11.57
N VAL A 71 5.61 -18.25 11.96
CA VAL A 71 6.32 -19.22 11.15
C VAL A 71 6.06 -20.57 11.78
N ASP A 72 5.25 -21.39 11.12
CA ASP A 72 5.08 -22.78 11.50
C ASP A 72 6.42 -23.49 11.28
N TYR A 73 6.98 -24.06 12.35
CA TYR A 73 8.09 -24.99 12.21
C TYR A 73 7.50 -26.35 11.84
N GLU A 74 7.77 -26.82 10.62
CA GLU A 74 7.51 -28.22 10.27
C GLU A 74 8.44 -29.11 11.12
N THR A 75 7.84 -29.97 11.95
CA THR A 75 8.50 -31.07 12.68
C THR A 75 8.74 -32.27 11.78
#